data_AF-A0A937X2Z5-F1
#
_entry.id   AF-A0A937X2Z5-F1
#
_cell.length_a   1.000
_cell.length_b   1.000
_cell.length_c   1.000
_cell.angle_alpha   90.00
_cell.angle_beta   90.00
_cell.angle_gamma   90.00
#
_symmetry.space_group_name_H-M   'P 1'
#
loop_
_entity.id
_entity.type
_entity.pdbx_description
1 polymer ?
#
loop_
_entity_poly.entity_id
_entity_poly.type
_entity_poly.pdbx_seq_one_letter_code
_entity_poly.pdbx_strand_id
1 'polypeptide(L)'
;MKIESTHIGTYRVRYMNPPSPSRPSTETPSAAPFSRVLQNEVRTPEPLKFSVHAQKRLASRDIDLSDHEMTQLNHAVEKAAAKGVRDALVLLTAIQRRRERPAGDFRSFMSVPLKHEDILIGVMNLAHSRPGAFTPATLKQVEDIMEPLVSLIMSLRHSRGERAVSASRETTALAEERLKAVRQTIVSLNREINNPLSVVILGADLLLQLQHGLDPPTRQQIETIKANAERIAHFLKRLSRIRTVAVKDYIPGVIEMLDVENSITGDVSLPLGTGKTDRGF
;
A
#
# COMPACT_ATOMS: atom_id res chain seq x y z
N MET A 1 -1.56 86.27 -38.20
CA MET A 1 -2.49 87.42 -38.16
C MET A 1 -3.65 87.03 -37.25
N LYS A 2 -3.68 87.62 -36.05
CA LYS A 2 -4.85 88.16 -35.32
C LYS A 2 -6.17 88.05 -36.13
N ILE A 3 -7.36 87.75 -35.62
CA ILE A 3 -8.01 88.07 -34.35
C ILE A 3 -9.27 87.19 -34.25
N GLU A 4 -9.64 86.88 -33.03
CA GLU A 4 -10.99 86.55 -32.57
C GLU A 4 -12.10 87.37 -33.24
N SER A 5 -13.29 86.80 -33.37
CA SER A 5 -14.51 87.57 -33.14
C SER A 5 -15.69 86.66 -32.75
N THR A 6 -16.04 86.80 -31.48
CA THR A 6 -17.31 86.62 -30.79
C THR A 6 -18.56 86.80 -31.66
N HIS A 7 -19.63 86.00 -31.46
CA HIS A 7 -21.03 86.46 -31.31
C HIS A 7 -22.00 85.31 -30.90
N ILE A 8 -22.28 85.26 -29.60
CA ILE A 8 -23.58 85.16 -28.90
C ILE A 8 -24.78 84.47 -29.62
N GLY A 9 -25.26 83.37 -29.01
CA GLY A 9 -26.64 83.26 -28.51
C GLY A 9 -27.63 82.38 -29.27
N THR A 10 -28.07 81.28 -28.65
CA THR A 10 -29.49 80.98 -28.32
C THR A 10 -29.59 79.63 -27.58
N TYR A 11 -30.35 79.61 -26.49
CA TYR A 11 -30.48 78.47 -25.58
C TYR A 11 -31.49 77.44 -26.10
N ARG A 12 -31.14 76.15 -25.98
CA ARG A 12 -32.11 75.05 -25.98
C ARG A 12 -31.66 73.97 -25.00
N VAL A 13 -32.40 73.81 -23.91
CA VAL A 13 -32.15 72.76 -22.90
C VAL A 13 -32.80 71.46 -23.36
N ARG A 14 -32.04 70.34 -23.35
CA ARG A 14 -32.56 68.99 -23.06
C ARG A 14 -31.46 67.99 -22.64
N TYR A 15 -31.69 67.45 -21.44
CA TYR A 15 -31.32 66.17 -20.83
C TYR A 15 -29.86 65.70 -20.73
N MET A 16 -29.41 65.65 -19.47
CA MET A 16 -28.23 64.97 -18.94
C MET A 16 -28.33 63.44 -19.06
N ASN A 17 -27.21 62.81 -19.42
CA ASN A 17 -26.79 61.53 -18.84
C ASN A 17 -25.25 61.56 -18.69
N PRO A 18 -24.67 61.31 -17.48
CA PRO A 18 -23.23 61.45 -17.26
C PRO A 18 -22.44 60.18 -17.63
N PRO A 19 -21.27 60.29 -18.28
CA PRO A 19 -20.37 59.15 -18.50
C PRO A 19 -19.41 58.93 -17.32
N SER A 20 -19.10 57.67 -17.04
CA SER A 20 -18.24 57.19 -15.96
C SER A 20 -16.75 57.57 -16.14
N PRO A 21 -16.00 57.87 -15.04
CA PRO A 21 -14.57 58.12 -15.12
C PRO A 21 -13.71 56.86 -14.92
N SER A 22 -12.59 56.88 -15.64
CA SER A 22 -11.49 55.93 -15.75
C SER A 22 -10.59 55.84 -14.50
N ARG A 23 -9.89 54.70 -14.36
CA ARG A 23 -9.00 54.35 -13.24
C ARG A 23 -7.52 54.44 -13.66
N PRO A 24 -6.62 55.05 -12.88
CA PRO A 24 -5.17 55.02 -13.14
C PRO A 24 -4.48 53.82 -12.46
N SER A 25 -3.38 53.36 -13.06
CA SER A 25 -2.54 52.23 -12.64
C SER A 25 -1.48 52.64 -11.62
N THR A 26 -1.27 51.85 -10.56
CA THR A 26 -0.09 51.91 -9.69
C THR A 26 0.44 50.50 -9.41
N GLU A 27 1.77 50.42 -9.35
CA GLU A 27 2.63 49.25 -9.36
C GLU A 27 2.59 48.40 -8.08
N THR A 28 2.93 47.13 -8.26
CA THR A 28 2.84 45.99 -7.34
C THR A 28 3.90 45.98 -6.24
N PRO A 29 3.54 45.82 -4.95
CA PRO A 29 4.44 45.29 -3.93
C PRO A 29 4.37 43.76 -3.90
N SER A 30 5.50 43.13 -4.21
CA SER A 30 5.95 41.78 -3.85
C SER A 30 4.91 40.80 -3.26
N ALA A 31 4.50 39.84 -4.09
CA ALA A 31 3.72 38.67 -3.70
C ALA A 31 4.48 37.69 -2.78
N ALA A 32 5.72 37.99 -2.37
CA ALA A 32 6.62 37.05 -1.69
C ALA A 32 6.23 36.59 -0.26
N PRO A 33 5.51 37.34 0.60
CA PRO A 33 5.23 36.87 1.96
C PRO A 33 4.12 35.82 1.98
N PHE A 34 3.02 36.04 1.25
CA PHE A 34 1.90 35.09 1.21
C PHE A 34 2.21 33.85 0.38
N SER A 35 2.88 34.01 -0.76
CA SER A 35 3.25 32.86 -1.59
C SER A 35 4.27 31.97 -0.90
N ARG A 36 5.20 32.50 -0.10
CA ARG A 36 6.11 31.67 0.71
C ARG A 36 5.41 30.94 1.86
N VAL A 37 4.45 31.58 2.53
CA VAL A 37 3.64 30.94 3.58
C VAL A 37 2.78 29.83 2.97
N LEU A 38 2.13 30.08 1.84
CA LEU A 38 1.33 29.09 1.12
C LEU A 38 2.20 27.92 0.59
N GLN A 39 3.40 28.19 0.10
CA GLN A 39 4.30 27.16 -0.41
C GLN A 39 4.89 26.29 0.70
N ASN A 40 5.02 26.83 1.92
CA ASN A 40 5.41 26.06 3.10
C ASN A 40 4.24 25.20 3.63
N GLU A 41 3.00 25.71 3.57
CA GLU A 41 1.79 24.97 3.99
C GLU A 41 1.39 23.85 3.01
N VAL A 42 1.68 24.03 1.71
CA VAL A 42 1.34 23.04 0.65
C VAL A 42 2.38 21.90 0.56
N ARG A 43 3.60 22.10 1.08
CA ARG A 43 4.71 21.13 0.96
C ARG A 43 4.90 20.24 2.18
N THR A 44 4.23 20.54 3.29
CA THR A 44 4.28 19.69 4.48
C THR A 44 3.04 18.77 4.46
N PRO A 45 3.21 17.43 4.52
CA PRO A 45 2.07 16.55 4.81
C PRO A 45 1.60 16.90 6.22
N GLU A 46 0.59 17.75 6.31
CA GLU A 46 0.11 18.20 7.60
C GLU A 46 -0.49 17.02 8.35
N PRO A 47 -0.11 16.80 9.62
CA PRO A 47 -0.81 15.84 10.45
C PRO A 47 -2.30 16.22 10.50
N LEU A 48 -3.19 15.24 10.47
CA LEU A 48 -4.63 15.46 10.49
C LEU A 48 -5.03 16.40 11.64
N LYS A 49 -5.58 17.56 11.28
CA LYS A 49 -6.07 18.55 12.23
C LYS A 49 -7.55 18.32 12.51
N PHE A 50 -7.90 18.18 13.79
CA PHE A 50 -9.29 18.17 14.22
C PHE A 50 -9.86 19.59 14.29
N SER A 51 -11.13 19.75 13.93
CA SER A 51 -11.84 21.00 14.18
C SER A 51 -11.97 21.25 15.69
N VAL A 52 -12.09 22.53 16.08
CA VAL A 52 -12.27 22.93 17.49
C VAL A 52 -13.45 22.20 18.16
N HIS A 53 -14.55 22.00 17.43
CA HIS A 53 -15.70 21.24 17.93
C HIS A 53 -15.38 19.76 18.10
N ALA A 54 -14.61 19.15 17.18
CA ALA A 54 -14.19 17.76 17.31
C ALA A 54 -13.25 17.58 18.51
N GLN A 55 -12.28 18.47 18.72
CA GLN A 55 -11.40 18.45 19.88
C GLN A 55 -12.17 18.56 21.21
N LYS A 56 -13.12 19.51 21.31
CA LYS A 56 -13.99 19.62 22.49
C LYS A 56 -14.83 18.37 22.73
N ARG A 57 -15.30 17.71 21.68
CA ARG A 57 -16.04 16.44 21.78
C ARG A 57 -15.17 15.27 22.20
N LEU A 58 -13.93 15.20 21.73
CA LEU A 58 -12.95 14.19 22.16
C LEU A 58 -12.62 14.39 23.65
N ALA A 59 -12.31 15.62 24.05
CA ALA A 59 -12.02 15.97 25.43
C ALA A 59 -13.19 15.70 26.39
N SER A 60 -14.41 16.12 26.06
CA SER A 60 -15.60 15.86 26.90
C SER A 60 -15.98 14.38 27.01
N ARG A 61 -15.41 13.50 26.19
CA ARG A 61 -15.64 12.05 26.22
C ARG A 61 -14.45 11.27 26.80
N ASP A 62 -13.44 11.96 27.32
CA ASP A 62 -12.16 11.41 27.77
C ASP A 62 -11.50 10.51 26.70
N ILE A 63 -11.54 10.96 25.45
CA ILE A 63 -10.89 10.26 24.35
C ILE A 63 -9.54 10.94 24.12
N ASP A 64 -8.50 10.30 24.64
CA ASP A 64 -7.12 10.64 24.33
C ASP A 64 -6.63 9.70 23.22
N LEU A 65 -6.04 10.27 22.17
CA LEU A 65 -5.55 9.52 21.02
C LEU A 65 -4.04 9.37 21.16
N SER A 66 -3.59 8.14 21.36
CA SER A 66 -2.17 7.82 21.32
C SER A 66 -1.56 8.13 19.95
N ASP A 67 -0.23 8.29 19.90
CA ASP A 67 0.49 8.54 18.65
C ASP A 67 0.23 7.46 17.60
N HIS A 68 0.05 6.21 18.03
CA HIS A 68 -0.28 5.10 17.15
C HIS A 68 -1.69 5.23 16.55
N GLU A 69 -2.69 5.60 17.36
CA GLU A 69 -4.06 5.84 16.88
C GLU A 69 -4.13 7.04 15.94
N MET A 70 -3.36 8.10 16.24
CA MET A 70 -3.22 9.26 15.35
C MET A 70 -2.61 8.87 14.01
N THR A 71 -1.57 8.03 14.03
CA THR A 71 -0.91 7.52 12.82
C THR A 71 -1.87 6.68 11.96
N GLN A 72 -2.66 5.80 12.59
CA GLN A 72 -3.67 5.02 11.87
C GLN A 72 -4.75 5.89 11.23
N LEU A 73 -5.19 6.94 11.94
CA LEU A 73 -6.19 7.86 11.45
C LEU A 73 -5.66 8.69 10.25
N ASN A 74 -4.43 9.20 10.35
CA ASN A 74 -3.74 9.89 9.25
C ASN A 74 -3.71 9.01 7.99
N HIS A 75 -3.20 7.77 8.12
CA HIS A 75 -3.08 6.85 6.99
C HIS A 75 -4.44 6.48 6.38
N ALA A 76 -5.48 6.31 7.20
CA ALA A 76 -6.83 6.04 6.71
C ALA A 76 -7.40 7.22 5.91
N VAL A 77 -7.18 8.45 6.37
CA VAL A 77 -7.61 9.68 5.68
C VAL A 77 -6.82 9.91 4.40
N GLU A 78 -5.51 9.76 4.42
CA GLU A 78 -4.66 9.86 3.22
C GLU A 78 -5.09 8.87 2.14
N LYS A 79 -5.35 7.62 2.52
CA LYS A 79 -5.83 6.59 1.59
C LYS A 79 -7.20 6.91 0.99
N ALA A 80 -8.08 7.57 1.75
CA ALA A 80 -9.37 8.04 1.25
C ALA A 80 -9.20 9.24 0.32
N ALA A 81 -8.33 10.19 0.67
CA ALA A 81 -8.02 11.38 -0.12
C ALA A 81 -7.34 11.04 -1.45
N ALA A 82 -6.39 10.10 -1.46
CA ALA A 82 -5.75 9.58 -2.68
C ALA A 82 -6.75 8.93 -3.66
N LYS A 83 -7.91 8.50 -3.15
CA LYS A 83 -9.03 7.99 -3.95
C LYS A 83 -10.07 9.06 -4.30
N GLY A 84 -9.81 10.33 -3.99
CA GLY A 84 -10.69 11.46 -4.27
C GLY A 84 -11.97 11.51 -3.42
N VAL A 85 -12.04 10.77 -2.30
CA VAL A 85 -13.20 10.76 -1.41
C VAL A 85 -13.24 12.08 -0.62
N ARG A 86 -14.35 12.82 -0.76
CA ARG A 86 -14.53 14.13 -0.09
C ARG A 86 -15.03 14.00 1.35
N ASP A 87 -15.94 13.06 1.60
CA ASP A 87 -16.50 12.76 2.93
C ASP A 87 -16.23 11.29 3.28
N ALA A 88 -15.37 11.05 4.27
CA ALA A 88 -14.97 9.71 4.69
C ALA A 88 -15.35 9.44 6.16
N LEU A 89 -16.04 8.32 6.42
CA LEU A 89 -16.24 7.79 7.77
C LEU A 89 -15.08 6.84 8.11
N VAL A 90 -14.24 7.22 9.06
CA VAL A 90 -13.16 6.38 9.56
C VAL A 90 -13.56 5.75 10.90
N LEU A 91 -13.52 4.42 10.97
CA LEU A 91 -13.91 3.65 12.15
C LEU A 91 -12.68 2.99 12.77
N LEU A 92 -12.26 3.49 13.93
CA LEU A 92 -11.16 2.94 14.74
C LEU A 92 -11.69 1.81 15.63
N THR A 93 -11.02 0.66 15.62
CA THR A 93 -11.51 -0.57 16.26
C THR A 93 -11.22 -0.65 17.77
N ALA A 94 -10.26 0.11 18.27
CA ALA A 94 -9.99 0.20 19.70
C ALA A 94 -9.24 1.51 19.97
N ILE A 95 -9.90 2.45 20.66
CA ILE A 95 -9.21 3.60 21.24
C ILE A 95 -8.96 3.27 22.71
N GLN A 96 -7.70 3.20 23.13
CA GLN A 96 -7.33 2.89 24.51
C GLN A 96 -7.66 4.09 25.40
N ARG A 97 -8.88 4.12 25.95
CA ARG A 97 -9.20 5.09 27.02
C ARG A 97 -8.24 4.84 28.17
N ARG A 98 -7.46 5.86 28.56
CA ARG A 98 -6.61 5.84 29.76
C ARG A 98 -7.49 5.42 30.94
N ARG A 99 -7.33 4.18 31.42
CA ARG A 99 -8.15 3.56 32.46
C ARG A 99 -7.78 4.05 33.87
N GLU A 100 -7.33 5.29 34.01
CA GLU A 100 -7.24 5.97 35.30
C GLU A 100 -8.55 6.75 35.53
N ARG A 101 -9.66 6.02 35.56
CA ARG A 101 -10.87 6.52 36.22
C ARG A 101 -10.83 5.97 37.64
N PRO A 102 -10.87 6.77 38.71
CA PRO A 102 -11.47 6.26 39.94
C PRO A 102 -12.84 5.73 39.52
N ALA A 103 -13.16 4.47 39.85
CA ALA A 103 -14.36 3.78 39.38
C ALA A 103 -15.53 4.77 39.30
N GLY A 104 -15.88 5.16 38.07
CA GLY A 104 -16.99 6.08 37.87
C GLY A 104 -18.18 5.46 38.58
N ASP A 105 -18.90 6.25 39.37
CA ASP A 105 -19.99 5.81 40.23
C ASP A 105 -21.18 5.34 39.36
N PHE A 106 -20.99 4.23 38.64
CA PHE A 106 -21.99 3.58 37.81
C PHE A 106 -22.86 2.77 38.76
N ARG A 107 -24.01 3.32 39.08
CA ARG A 107 -24.97 2.71 39.99
C ARG A 107 -25.91 1.72 39.28
N SER A 108 -25.75 1.55 37.97
CA SER A 108 -26.42 0.52 37.19
C SER A 108 -25.58 0.07 35.99
N PHE A 109 -25.75 -1.20 35.62
CA PHE A 109 -25.04 -1.87 34.53
C PHE A 109 -25.97 -2.87 33.84
N MET A 110 -25.84 -3.02 32.52
CA MET A 110 -26.55 -4.00 31.72
C MET A 110 -25.60 -4.61 30.70
N SER A 111 -25.57 -5.93 30.61
CA SER A 111 -24.79 -6.66 29.59
C SER A 111 -25.76 -7.35 28.64
N VAL A 112 -25.64 -7.05 27.35
CA VAL A 112 -26.49 -7.59 26.31
C VAL A 112 -25.64 -8.49 25.40
N PRO A 113 -25.99 -9.78 25.25
CA PRO A 113 -25.23 -10.67 24.41
C PRO A 113 -25.44 -10.32 22.92
N LEU A 114 -24.34 -10.26 22.17
CA LEU A 114 -24.34 -10.17 20.72
C LEU A 114 -24.47 -11.58 20.18
N LYS A 115 -25.68 -12.03 19.82
CA LYS A 115 -25.91 -13.36 19.26
C LYS A 115 -26.34 -13.28 17.81
N HIS A 116 -25.95 -14.28 17.03
CA HIS A 116 -26.47 -14.52 15.69
C HIS A 116 -26.70 -16.02 15.53
N GLU A 117 -27.92 -16.43 15.15
CA GLU A 117 -28.27 -17.86 14.95
C GLU A 117 -27.80 -18.75 16.13
N ASP A 118 -28.09 -18.31 17.36
CA ASP A 118 -27.68 -18.94 18.65
C ASP A 118 -26.18 -18.91 19.00
N ILE A 119 -25.31 -18.37 18.14
CA ILE A 119 -23.88 -18.23 18.41
C ILE A 119 -23.60 -16.90 19.12
N LEU A 120 -22.99 -16.95 20.31
CA LEU A 120 -22.50 -15.77 21.03
C LEU A 120 -21.24 -15.21 20.34
N ILE A 121 -21.39 -14.05 19.70
CA ILE A 121 -20.32 -13.30 19.04
C ILE A 121 -19.56 -12.43 20.06
N GLY A 122 -20.22 -11.99 21.12
CA GLY A 122 -19.63 -11.16 22.16
C GLY A 122 -20.67 -10.58 23.13
N VAL A 123 -20.28 -9.59 23.93
CA VAL A 123 -21.18 -8.89 24.86
C VAL A 123 -21.06 -7.38 24.69
N MET A 124 -22.18 -6.68 24.69
CA MET A 124 -22.27 -5.22 24.75
C MET A 124 -22.58 -4.80 26.18
N ASN A 125 -21.69 -3.99 26.77
CA ASN A 125 -21.84 -3.52 28.14
C ASN A 125 -22.31 -2.06 28.16
N LEU A 126 -23.42 -1.81 28.85
CA LEU A 126 -24.00 -0.49 29.06
C LEU A 126 -23.92 -0.15 30.55
N ALA A 127 -23.56 1.09 30.88
CA ALA A 127 -23.43 1.55 32.26
C ALA A 127 -24.08 2.92 32.44
N HIS A 128 -24.71 3.16 33.58
CA HIS A 128 -25.32 4.45 33.92
C HIS A 128 -25.10 4.79 35.40
N SER A 129 -24.92 6.08 35.69
CA SER A 129 -24.78 6.63 37.05
C SER A 129 -26.06 6.63 37.90
N ARG A 130 -27.25 6.45 37.30
CA ARG A 130 -28.52 6.43 38.04
C ARG A 130 -28.86 4.98 38.44
N PRO A 131 -29.26 4.71 39.70
CA PRO A 131 -29.82 3.42 40.07
C PRO A 131 -31.07 3.12 39.23
N GLY A 132 -31.25 1.87 38.80
CA GLY A 132 -32.44 1.45 38.05
C GLY A 132 -32.61 2.12 36.67
N ALA A 133 -31.55 2.64 36.05
CA ALA A 133 -31.64 3.32 34.76
C ALA A 133 -32.08 2.41 33.60
N PHE A 134 -31.87 1.10 33.73
CA PHE A 134 -32.26 0.11 32.73
C PHE A 134 -33.60 -0.51 33.12
N THR A 135 -34.65 -0.11 32.41
CA THR A 135 -36.00 -0.67 32.57
C THR A 135 -36.26 -1.77 31.54
N PRO A 136 -37.28 -2.63 31.71
CA PRO A 136 -37.65 -3.62 30.70
C PRO A 136 -37.94 -3.00 29.31
N ALA A 137 -38.47 -1.77 29.27
CA ALA A 137 -38.70 -1.06 28.02
C ALA A 137 -37.38 -0.66 27.33
N THR A 138 -36.37 -0.26 28.11
CA THR A 138 -35.02 0.03 27.61
C THR A 138 -34.33 -1.22 27.11
N LEU A 139 -34.50 -2.36 27.79
CA LEU A 139 -33.95 -3.64 27.36
C LEU A 139 -34.50 -4.02 25.98
N LYS A 140 -35.83 -3.93 25.80
CA LYS A 140 -36.49 -4.22 24.52
C LYS A 140 -35.98 -3.34 23.38
N GLN A 141 -35.83 -2.04 23.61
CA GLN A 141 -35.27 -1.11 22.60
C GLN A 141 -33.82 -1.45 22.24
N VAL A 142 -33.01 -1.86 23.21
CA VAL A 142 -31.64 -2.27 22.94
C VAL A 142 -31.64 -3.56 22.13
N GLU A 143 -32.44 -4.56 22.50
CA GLU A 143 -32.60 -5.82 21.74
C GLU A 143 -33.02 -5.58 20.28
N ASP A 144 -33.97 -4.69 20.03
CA ASP A 144 -34.42 -4.33 18.67
C ASP A 144 -33.28 -3.74 17.81
N ILE A 145 -32.32 -3.04 18.43
CA ILE A 145 -31.14 -2.46 17.76
C ILE A 145 -30.00 -3.47 17.66
N MET A 146 -29.97 -4.49 18.52
CA MET A 146 -28.89 -5.48 18.53
C MET A 146 -28.90 -6.33 17.26
N GLU A 147 -30.07 -6.78 16.80
CA GLU A 147 -30.18 -7.68 15.65
C GLU A 147 -29.53 -7.09 14.37
N PRO A 148 -29.88 -5.85 13.94
CA PRO A 148 -29.26 -5.25 12.75
C PRO A 148 -27.77 -4.95 12.94
N LEU A 149 -27.38 -4.58 14.17
CA LEU A 149 -25.99 -4.26 14.50
C LEU A 149 -25.10 -5.50 14.45
N VAL A 150 -25.58 -6.64 14.95
CA VAL A 150 -24.90 -7.92 14.85
C VAL A 150 -24.77 -8.37 13.39
N SER A 151 -25.86 -8.27 12.61
CA SER A 151 -25.82 -8.60 11.18
C SER A 151 -24.77 -7.76 10.43
N LEU A 152 -24.71 -6.45 10.68
CA LEU A 152 -23.72 -5.57 10.06
C LEU A 152 -22.29 -5.96 10.44
N ILE A 153 -22.03 -6.27 11.72
CA ILE A 153 -20.71 -6.72 12.18
C ILE A 153 -20.30 -8.01 11.44
N MET A 154 -21.21 -8.95 11.29
CA MET A 154 -20.96 -10.22 10.58
C MET A 154 -20.65 -9.98 9.10
N SER A 155 -21.45 -9.16 8.40
CA SER A 155 -21.19 -8.80 7.00
C SER A 155 -19.85 -8.10 6.80
N LEU A 156 -19.46 -7.20 7.71
CA LEU A 156 -18.15 -6.54 7.67
C LEU A 156 -16.99 -7.51 7.93
N ARG A 157 -17.15 -8.46 8.85
CA ARG A 157 -16.14 -9.51 9.09
C ARG A 157 -16.01 -10.44 7.89
N HIS A 158 -17.13 -10.87 7.33
CA HIS A 158 -17.16 -11.76 6.17
C HIS A 158 -16.51 -11.11 4.94
N SER A 159 -16.92 -9.89 4.58
CA SER A 159 -16.35 -9.16 3.45
C SER A 159 -14.85 -8.88 3.59
N ARG A 160 -14.35 -8.67 4.82
CA ARG A 160 -12.90 -8.58 5.08
C ARG A 160 -12.19 -9.92 4.89
N GLY A 161 -12.79 -11.00 5.38
CA GLY A 161 -12.28 -12.36 5.20
C GLY A 161 -12.18 -12.75 3.73
N GLU A 162 -13.25 -12.53 2.95
CA GLU A 162 -13.26 -12.80 1.51
C GLU A 162 -12.19 -11.99 0.77
N ARG A 163 -12.03 -10.70 1.09
CA ARG A 163 -10.99 -9.87 0.46
C ARG A 163 -9.58 -10.36 0.78
N ALA A 164 -9.32 -10.80 2.01
CA ALA A 164 -8.02 -11.35 2.40
C ALA A 164 -7.74 -12.67 1.66
N VAL A 165 -8.75 -13.54 1.55
CA VAL A 165 -8.64 -14.80 0.80
C VAL A 165 -8.45 -14.55 -0.69
N SER A 166 -9.21 -13.63 -1.29
CA SER A 166 -9.07 -13.29 -2.72
C SER A 166 -7.71 -12.67 -3.03
N ALA A 167 -7.24 -11.73 -2.21
CA ALA A 167 -5.90 -11.16 -2.37
C ALA A 167 -4.80 -12.23 -2.24
N SER A 168 -4.95 -13.18 -1.31
CA SER A 168 -4.02 -14.30 -1.18
C SER A 168 -4.09 -15.25 -2.38
N ARG A 169 -5.28 -15.51 -2.93
CA ARG A 169 -5.45 -16.36 -4.11
C ARG A 169 -4.86 -15.73 -5.37
N GLU A 170 -5.04 -14.43 -5.53
CA GLU A 170 -4.45 -13.67 -6.64
C GLU A 170 -2.92 -13.70 -6.59
N THR A 171 -2.31 -13.51 -5.42
CA THR A 171 -0.84 -13.55 -5.29
C THR A 171 -0.29 -14.95 -5.53
N THR A 172 -0.96 -16.00 -5.05
CA THR A 172 -0.55 -17.38 -5.35
C THR A 172 -0.74 -17.74 -6.81
N ALA A 173 -1.86 -17.35 -7.43
CA ALA A 173 -2.11 -17.61 -8.84
C ALA A 173 -1.08 -16.89 -9.73
N LEU A 174 -0.75 -15.64 -9.42
CA LEU A 174 0.29 -14.89 -10.11
C LEU A 174 1.68 -15.55 -9.95
N ALA A 175 2.01 -16.04 -8.76
CA ALA A 175 3.27 -16.75 -8.53
C ALA A 175 3.35 -18.05 -9.34
N GLU A 176 2.25 -18.82 -9.40
CA GLU A 176 2.15 -20.03 -10.21
C GLU A 176 2.26 -19.74 -11.71
N GLU A 177 1.60 -18.67 -12.19
CA GLU A 177 1.67 -18.24 -13.58
C GLU A 177 3.10 -17.84 -13.97
N ARG A 178 3.79 -17.07 -13.12
CA ARG A 178 5.20 -16.70 -13.32
C ARG A 178 6.10 -17.93 -13.36
N LEU A 179 5.93 -18.87 -12.43
CA LEU A 179 6.69 -20.11 -12.39
C LEU A 179 6.46 -20.95 -13.65
N LYS A 180 5.21 -21.03 -14.14
CA LYS A 180 4.88 -21.73 -15.38
C LYS A 180 5.61 -21.12 -16.58
N ALA A 181 5.58 -19.80 -16.71
CA ALA A 181 6.30 -19.09 -17.76
C ALA A 181 7.82 -19.36 -17.69
N VAL A 182 8.42 -19.25 -16.51
CA VAL A 182 9.85 -19.57 -16.30
C VAL A 182 10.17 -21.01 -16.68
N ARG A 183 9.35 -21.98 -16.24
CA ARG A 183 9.53 -23.40 -16.61
C ARG A 183 9.43 -23.63 -18.11
N GLN A 184 8.48 -22.99 -18.79
CA GLN A 184 8.35 -23.10 -20.25
C GLN A 184 9.60 -22.59 -20.96
N THR A 185 10.11 -21.43 -20.54
CA THR A 185 11.35 -20.87 -21.08
C THR A 185 12.54 -21.80 -20.84
N ILE A 186 12.68 -22.36 -19.63
CA ILE A 186 13.74 -23.34 -19.32
C ILE A 186 13.64 -24.58 -20.19
N VAL A 187 12.43 -25.12 -20.40
CA VAL A 187 12.24 -26.31 -21.25
C VAL A 187 12.66 -26.01 -22.69
N SER A 188 12.28 -24.85 -23.24
CA SER A 188 12.68 -24.43 -24.58
C SER A 188 14.20 -24.27 -24.69
N LEU A 189 14.81 -23.53 -23.77
CA LEU A 189 16.26 -23.33 -23.71
C LEU A 189 17.01 -24.66 -23.59
N ASN A 190 16.53 -25.58 -22.74
CA ASN A 190 17.14 -26.90 -22.58
C ASN A 190 17.11 -27.69 -23.88
N ARG A 191 16.00 -27.65 -24.63
CA ARG A 191 15.92 -28.33 -25.92
C ARG A 191 16.92 -27.73 -26.91
N GLU A 192 16.93 -26.41 -27.01
CA GLU A 192 17.75 -25.69 -27.99
C GLU A 192 19.25 -25.80 -27.69
N ILE A 193 19.66 -25.83 -26.41
CA ILE A 193 21.07 -25.95 -26.01
C ILE A 193 21.53 -27.42 -25.98
N ASN A 194 20.69 -28.38 -25.56
CA ASN A 194 21.09 -29.79 -25.57
C ASN A 194 21.33 -30.31 -27.00
N ASN A 195 20.67 -29.75 -28.01
CA ASN A 195 20.87 -30.15 -29.40
C ASN A 195 22.33 -29.96 -29.86
N PRO A 196 22.92 -28.74 -29.86
CA PRO A 196 24.32 -28.55 -30.23
C PRO A 196 25.27 -29.26 -29.27
N LEU A 197 24.96 -29.33 -27.97
CA LEU A 197 25.81 -30.09 -27.02
C LEU A 197 25.88 -31.58 -27.36
N SER A 198 24.77 -32.18 -27.80
CA SER A 198 24.73 -33.58 -28.20
C SER A 198 25.63 -33.83 -29.42
N VAL A 199 25.66 -32.89 -30.37
CA VAL A 199 26.56 -32.95 -31.53
C VAL A 199 28.03 -32.82 -31.10
N VAL A 200 28.34 -31.90 -30.18
CA VAL A 200 29.70 -31.72 -29.64
C VAL A 200 30.17 -32.97 -28.91
N ILE A 201 29.33 -33.55 -28.04
CA ILE A 201 29.64 -34.77 -27.29
C ILE A 201 29.88 -35.94 -28.26
N LEU A 202 28.97 -36.14 -29.22
CA LEU A 202 29.11 -37.21 -30.22
C LEU A 202 30.39 -37.05 -31.05
N GLY A 203 30.69 -35.84 -31.53
CA GLY A 203 31.89 -35.56 -32.29
C GLY A 203 33.17 -35.82 -31.49
N ALA A 204 33.20 -35.39 -30.22
CA ALA A 204 34.31 -35.68 -29.32
C ALA A 204 34.48 -37.18 -29.08
N ASP A 205 33.38 -37.92 -28.88
CA ASP A 205 33.41 -39.38 -28.74
C ASP A 205 33.95 -40.08 -29.99
N LEU A 206 33.49 -39.68 -31.19
CA LEU A 206 33.98 -40.24 -32.45
C LEU A 206 35.48 -40.00 -32.64
N LEU A 207 35.97 -38.80 -32.33
CA LEU A 207 37.41 -38.50 -32.42
C LEU A 207 38.22 -39.35 -31.45
N LEU A 208 37.76 -39.50 -30.20
CA LEU A 208 38.42 -40.32 -29.19
C LEU A 208 38.41 -41.82 -29.53
N GLN A 209 37.33 -42.31 -30.16
CA GLN A 209 37.18 -43.73 -30.50
C GLN A 209 37.87 -44.12 -31.81
N LEU A 210 37.78 -43.30 -32.86
CA LEU A 210 38.18 -43.66 -34.22
C LEU A 210 39.58 -43.17 -34.62
N GLN A 211 40.11 -42.11 -34.00
CA GLN A 211 41.48 -41.66 -34.30
C GLN A 211 42.52 -42.35 -33.41
N HIS A 212 43.13 -43.40 -33.95
CA HIS A 212 44.32 -44.05 -33.39
C HIS A 212 45.57 -43.27 -33.84
N GLY A 213 45.92 -42.19 -33.14
CA GLY A 213 47.06 -41.34 -33.48
C GLY A 213 47.03 -39.92 -32.91
N LEU A 214 46.03 -39.59 -32.10
CA LEU A 214 45.98 -38.31 -31.37
C LEU A 214 47.18 -38.18 -30.43
N ASP A 215 47.89 -37.07 -30.52
CA ASP A 215 48.89 -36.73 -29.53
C ASP A 215 48.23 -36.52 -28.15
N PRO A 216 48.95 -36.80 -27.04
CA PRO A 216 48.39 -36.68 -25.70
C PRO A 216 47.73 -35.32 -25.39
N PRO A 217 48.32 -34.16 -25.76
CA PRO A 217 47.67 -32.87 -25.50
C PRO A 217 46.35 -32.69 -26.27
N THR A 218 46.28 -33.06 -27.55
CA THR A 218 45.01 -32.98 -28.30
C THR A 218 43.95 -33.92 -27.75
N ARG A 219 44.32 -35.16 -27.36
CA ARG A 219 43.38 -36.06 -26.67
C ARG A 219 42.81 -35.44 -25.39
N GLN A 220 43.67 -34.85 -24.56
CA GLN A 220 43.25 -34.19 -23.31
C GLN A 220 42.31 -33.01 -23.57
N GLN A 221 42.53 -32.24 -24.63
CA GLN A 221 41.64 -31.14 -25.02
C GLN A 221 40.26 -31.65 -25.44
N ILE A 222 40.18 -32.74 -26.22
CA ILE A 222 38.90 -33.33 -26.63
C ILE A 222 38.14 -33.87 -25.42
N GLU A 223 38.81 -34.54 -24.49
CA GLU A 223 38.21 -34.98 -23.22
C GLU A 223 37.69 -33.80 -22.39
N THR A 224 38.44 -32.70 -22.35
CA THR A 224 38.03 -31.48 -21.64
C THR A 224 36.80 -30.84 -22.28
N ILE A 225 36.73 -30.79 -23.61
CA ILE A 225 35.56 -30.28 -24.34
C ILE A 225 34.34 -31.14 -24.04
N LYS A 226 34.48 -32.47 -24.14
CA LYS A 226 33.41 -33.42 -23.82
C LYS A 226 32.91 -33.24 -22.39
N ALA A 227 33.81 -33.23 -21.41
CA ALA A 227 33.47 -33.11 -20.00
C ALA A 227 32.74 -31.78 -19.70
N ASN A 228 33.15 -30.68 -20.32
CA ASN A 228 32.44 -29.41 -20.18
C ASN A 228 31.04 -29.46 -20.81
N ALA A 229 30.90 -30.04 -22.00
CA ALA A 229 29.60 -30.19 -22.66
C ALA A 229 28.62 -31.05 -21.82
N GLU A 230 29.09 -32.17 -21.27
CA GLU A 230 28.32 -33.03 -20.36
C GLU A 230 27.94 -32.29 -19.07
N ARG A 231 28.85 -31.48 -18.51
CA ARG A 231 28.57 -30.66 -17.32
C ARG A 231 27.47 -29.64 -17.59
N ILE A 232 27.47 -28.99 -18.74
CA ILE A 232 26.41 -28.05 -19.14
C ILE A 232 25.08 -28.80 -19.30
N ALA A 233 25.07 -29.94 -20.01
CA ALA A 233 23.86 -30.76 -20.19
C ALA A 233 23.27 -31.20 -18.84
N HIS A 234 24.12 -31.60 -17.89
CA HIS A 234 23.69 -31.95 -16.54
C HIS A 234 23.10 -30.76 -15.78
N PHE A 235 23.72 -29.58 -15.89
CA PHE A 235 23.20 -28.35 -15.29
C PHE A 235 21.82 -27.98 -15.83
N LEU A 236 21.62 -28.03 -17.15
CA LEU A 236 20.32 -27.78 -17.80
C LEU A 236 19.24 -28.76 -17.31
N LYS A 237 19.60 -30.03 -17.13
CA LYS A 237 18.69 -31.03 -16.56
C LYS A 237 18.27 -30.68 -15.13
N ARG A 238 19.16 -30.15 -14.31
CA ARG A 238 18.82 -29.65 -12.96
C ARG A 238 17.91 -28.42 -13.03
N LEU A 239 18.18 -27.48 -13.94
CA LEU A 239 17.39 -26.27 -14.12
C LEU A 239 15.91 -26.57 -14.42
N SER A 240 15.61 -27.67 -15.13
CA SER A 240 14.23 -28.11 -15.40
C SER A 240 13.41 -28.49 -14.17
N ARG A 241 14.07 -28.72 -13.02
CA ARG A 241 13.44 -29.19 -11.77
C ARG A 241 13.07 -28.05 -10.81
N ILE A 242 13.20 -26.80 -11.23
CA ILE A 242 12.83 -25.63 -10.43
C ILE A 242 11.36 -25.72 -9.99
N ARG A 243 11.13 -25.48 -8.69
CA ARG A 243 9.82 -25.51 -8.00
C ARG A 243 9.35 -24.15 -7.53
N THR A 244 10.27 -23.22 -7.28
CA THR A 244 9.99 -21.85 -6.83
C THR A 244 10.89 -20.88 -7.58
N VAL A 245 10.53 -19.60 -7.64
CA VAL A 245 11.39 -18.56 -8.22
C VAL A 245 12.04 -17.80 -7.08
N ALA A 246 13.27 -18.17 -6.74
CA ALA A 246 14.10 -17.43 -5.78
C ALA A 246 15.07 -16.51 -6.55
N VAL A 247 15.32 -15.33 -5.99
CA VAL A 247 16.12 -14.30 -6.65
C VAL A 247 17.18 -13.81 -5.67
N LYS A 248 18.38 -13.54 -6.17
CA LYS A 248 19.48 -12.94 -5.41
C LYS A 248 20.04 -11.73 -6.13
N ASP A 249 20.60 -10.79 -5.38
CA ASP A 249 21.30 -9.65 -5.94
C ASP A 249 22.59 -10.12 -6.62
N TYR A 250 22.66 -9.97 -7.94
CA TYR A 250 23.90 -10.16 -8.68
C TYR A 250 24.73 -8.87 -8.66
N ILE A 251 24.05 -7.73 -8.80
CA ILE A 251 24.61 -6.40 -8.59
C ILE A 251 23.66 -5.66 -7.63
N PRO A 252 24.12 -5.27 -6.43
CA PRO A 252 23.27 -4.64 -5.41
C PRO A 252 22.48 -3.45 -5.97
N GLY A 253 21.14 -3.56 -5.97
CA GLY A 253 20.23 -2.51 -6.42
C GLY A 253 20.13 -2.31 -7.94
N VAL A 254 20.76 -3.16 -8.76
CA VAL A 254 20.75 -2.99 -10.23
C VAL A 254 20.23 -4.24 -10.95
N ILE A 255 20.73 -5.43 -10.60
CA ILE A 255 20.37 -6.66 -11.31
C ILE A 255 20.11 -7.78 -10.31
N GLU A 256 18.87 -8.24 -10.35
CA GLU A 256 18.38 -9.43 -9.70
C GLU A 256 18.59 -10.65 -10.62
N MET A 257 19.13 -11.74 -10.08
CA MET A 257 19.38 -12.98 -10.82
C MET A 257 18.66 -14.15 -10.16
N LEU A 258 18.13 -15.06 -10.99
CA LEU A 258 17.53 -16.30 -10.53
C LEU A 258 18.54 -17.12 -9.71
N ASP A 259 18.19 -17.40 -8.47
CA ASP A 259 18.97 -18.30 -7.61
C ASP A 259 18.54 -19.74 -7.87
N VAL A 260 19.25 -20.40 -8.79
CA VAL A 260 18.93 -21.76 -9.24
C VAL A 260 18.94 -22.78 -8.09
N GLU A 261 19.79 -22.61 -7.06
CA GLU A 261 19.90 -23.59 -5.98
C GLU A 261 18.66 -23.56 -5.07
N ASN A 262 18.33 -22.37 -4.55
CA ASN A 262 17.15 -22.15 -3.72
C ASN A 262 15.83 -22.39 -4.50
N SER A 263 15.84 -22.14 -5.81
CA SER A 263 14.69 -22.39 -6.69
C SER A 263 14.38 -23.87 -6.93
N ILE A 264 15.34 -24.78 -6.69
CA ILE A 264 15.15 -26.23 -6.84
C ILE A 264 14.73 -26.88 -5.53
N THR A 265 15.36 -26.50 -4.41
CA THR A 265 15.07 -27.08 -3.09
C THR A 265 13.75 -26.60 -2.52
N GLY A 266 13.30 -25.39 -2.88
CA GLY A 266 12.11 -24.76 -2.33
C GLY A 266 12.34 -24.10 -0.97
N ASP A 267 13.59 -24.11 -0.47
CA ASP A 267 13.97 -23.33 0.70
C ASP A 267 14.09 -21.86 0.27
N VAL A 268 13.09 -21.07 0.66
CA VAL A 268 13.18 -19.62 0.61
C VAL A 268 14.18 -19.23 1.70
N SER A 269 15.46 -19.21 1.35
CA SER A 269 16.48 -18.57 2.16
C SER A 269 16.17 -17.08 2.19
N LEU A 270 15.44 -16.64 3.22
CA LEU A 270 15.25 -15.23 3.54
C LEU A 270 16.66 -14.59 3.61
N PRO A 271 16.91 -13.47 2.91
CA PRO A 271 18.17 -12.77 3.06
C PRO A 271 18.30 -12.34 4.51
N LEU A 272 19.30 -12.87 5.21
CA LEU A 272 19.76 -12.37 6.49
C LEU A 272 20.19 -10.92 6.28
N GLY A 273 19.26 -10.00 6.52
CA GLY A 273 19.54 -8.58 6.57
C GLY A 273 20.69 -8.35 7.54
N THR A 274 21.73 -7.69 7.05
CA THR A 274 22.88 -7.26 7.83
C THR A 274 22.44 -6.30 8.92
N GLY A 275 22.04 -6.84 10.08
CA GLY A 275 21.87 -6.10 11.30
C GLY A 275 23.23 -5.66 11.82
N LYS A 276 23.65 -4.44 11.46
CA LYS A 276 24.62 -3.70 12.28
C LYS A 276 23.99 -3.49 13.65
N THR A 277 24.32 -4.36 14.59
CA THR A 277 24.25 -4.05 16.01
C THR A 277 25.37 -3.06 16.29
N ASP A 278 25.06 -1.77 16.26
CA ASP A 278 25.90 -0.76 16.88
C ASP A 278 25.45 -0.64 18.35
N ARG A 279 26.17 -1.35 19.22
CA ARG A 279 26.22 -1.08 20.66
C ARG A 279 27.69 -1.06 21.03
N GLY A 280 28.20 0.13 21.32
CA GLY A 280 29.56 0.31 21.81
C GLY A 280 29.81 1.74 22.25
N PHE A 281 29.67 1.95 23.57
CA PHE A 281 30.00 3.11 24.40
C PHE A 281 28.98 4.25 24.50
#